data_AF-A6NPU2-F1
#
_entry.id   AF-A6NPU2-F1
#
_cell.length_a   1.000
_cell.length_b   1.000
_cell.length_c   1.000
_cell.angle_alpha   90.00
_cell.angle_beta   90.00
_cell.angle_gamma   90.00
#
_symmetry.space_group_name_H-M   'P 1'
#
loop_
_entity.id
_entity.type
_entity.pdbx_description
1 polymer ?
#
loop_
_entity_poly.entity_id
_entity_poly.type
_entity_poly.pdbx_seq_one_letter_code
_entity_poly.pdbx_strand_id
1 'polypeptide(L)'
;MNIKKQSAGVWVNLIAAILAVASLIVYGVNISSEGYFQNATVSSMINYGIPAIILLVLVIVLAQLKLTGGAAAAVEIISGAMRIAVPVLLTLCLINLISARAEGLGYIYFSNADVTLEVQTPENLSSATGTIANMICLAVSAVVAMAAAFFRLTKKEA
;
A
#
# COMPACT_ATOMS: atom_id res chain seq x y z
N MET A 1 -7.56 -23.77 11.10
CA MET A 1 -6.36 -22.91 11.25
C MET A 1 -6.43 -22.23 12.63
N ASN A 2 -5.53 -22.54 13.57
CA ASN A 2 -5.59 -21.92 14.91
C ASN A 2 -4.96 -20.51 14.89
N ILE A 3 -5.82 -19.49 14.83
CA ILE A 3 -5.45 -18.06 14.78
C ILE A 3 -4.52 -17.65 15.93
N LYS A 4 -4.66 -18.28 17.11
CA LYS A 4 -3.86 -18.01 18.31
C LYS A 4 -2.38 -18.43 18.24
N LYS A 5 -1.97 -19.17 17.20
CA LYS A 5 -0.57 -19.66 17.06
C LYS A 5 0.26 -18.90 16.01
N GLN A 6 -0.32 -17.88 15.36
CA GLN A 6 0.40 -17.10 14.35
C GLN A 6 1.41 -16.15 15.00
N SER A 7 2.56 -15.97 14.35
CA SER A 7 3.61 -15.08 14.81
C SER A 7 3.20 -13.62 14.67
N ALA A 8 3.80 -12.73 15.47
CA ALA A 8 3.60 -11.29 15.31
C ALA A 8 3.94 -10.84 13.87
N GLY A 9 4.99 -11.40 13.27
CA GLY A 9 5.37 -11.09 11.89
C GLY A 9 4.26 -11.38 10.86
N VAL A 10 3.52 -12.48 11.01
CA VAL A 10 2.38 -12.78 10.12
C VAL A 10 1.28 -11.73 10.25
N TRP A 11 0.97 -11.30 11.48
CA TRP A 11 -0.05 -10.26 11.71
C TRP A 11 0.35 -8.90 11.15
N VAL A 12 1.60 -8.47 11.34
CA VAL A 12 2.05 -7.16 10.80
C VAL A 12 2.04 -7.18 9.27
N ASN A 13 2.48 -8.27 8.62
CA ASN A 13 2.39 -8.41 7.16
C ASN A 13 0.93 -8.43 6.67
N LEU A 14 0.00 -9.05 7.42
CA LEU A 14 -1.42 -9.04 7.09
C LEU A 14 -2.02 -7.63 7.17
N ILE A 15 -1.67 -6.86 8.20
CA ILE A 15 -2.11 -5.47 8.34
C ILE A 15 -1.60 -4.64 7.16
N ALA A 16 -0.31 -4.79 6.79
CA ALA A 16 0.23 -4.13 5.60
C ALA A 16 -0.54 -4.53 4.32
N ALA A 17 -0.88 -5.82 4.15
CA ALA A 17 -1.65 -6.28 2.99
C ALA A 17 -3.04 -5.63 2.93
N ILE A 18 -3.75 -5.57 4.06
CA ILE A 18 -5.08 -4.96 4.14
C ILE A 18 -5.01 -3.47 3.80
N LEU A 19 -4.02 -2.75 4.33
CA LEU A 19 -3.83 -1.32 4.04
C LEU A 19 -3.46 -1.08 2.57
N ALA A 20 -2.58 -1.89 1.98
CA ALA A 20 -2.23 -1.79 0.57
C ALA A 20 -3.44 -2.02 -0.35
N VAL A 21 -4.28 -3.01 -0.02
CA VAL A 21 -5.54 -3.27 -0.75
C VAL A 21 -6.53 -2.11 -0.57
N ALA A 22 -6.69 -1.62 0.65
CA ALA A 22 -7.55 -0.46 0.93
C ALA A 22 -7.10 0.77 0.13
N SER A 23 -5.80 1.05 0.08
CA SER A 23 -5.24 2.12 -0.75
C SER A 23 -5.59 1.95 -2.23
N LEU A 24 -5.44 0.75 -2.81
CA LEU A 24 -5.85 0.51 -4.20
C LEU A 24 -7.34 0.71 -4.44
N ILE A 25 -8.19 0.34 -3.48
CA ILE A 25 -9.64 0.57 -3.58
C ILE A 25 -9.94 2.07 -3.53
N VAL A 26 -9.38 2.80 -2.56
CA VAL A 26 -9.57 4.26 -2.44
C VAL A 26 -9.07 4.97 -3.69
N TYR A 27 -7.93 4.55 -4.24
CA TYR A 27 -7.43 5.02 -5.52
C TYR A 27 -8.42 4.79 -6.66
N GLY A 28 -8.93 3.55 -6.80
CA GLY A 28 -9.90 3.17 -7.82
C GLY A 28 -11.18 4.00 -7.74
N VAL A 29 -11.71 4.19 -6.53
CA VAL A 29 -12.87 5.06 -6.28
C VAL A 29 -12.57 6.50 -6.67
N ASN A 30 -11.39 7.01 -6.29
CA ASN A 30 -11.00 8.39 -6.56
C ASN A 30 -10.91 8.72 -8.06
N ILE A 31 -10.40 7.79 -8.88
CA ILE A 31 -10.33 8.01 -10.34
C ILE A 31 -11.64 7.70 -11.07
N SER A 32 -12.60 7.04 -10.41
CA SER A 32 -13.89 6.67 -11.02
C SER A 32 -15.02 7.63 -10.62
N SER A 33 -14.85 8.36 -9.52
CA SER A 33 -15.83 9.34 -9.03
C SER A 33 -15.66 10.69 -9.72
N GLU A 34 -16.71 11.49 -9.76
CA GLU A 34 -16.65 12.87 -10.26
C GLU A 34 -15.70 13.73 -9.43
N GLY A 35 -15.01 14.64 -10.11
CA GLY A 35 -14.05 15.57 -9.54
C GLY A 35 -12.72 15.58 -10.29
N TYR A 36 -11.79 16.41 -9.82
CA TYR A 36 -10.57 16.77 -10.54
C TYR A 36 -9.71 15.59 -11.03
N PHE A 37 -9.65 14.49 -10.28
CA PHE A 37 -8.81 13.33 -10.61
C PHE A 37 -9.57 12.21 -11.33
N GLN A 38 -10.80 12.46 -11.77
CA GLN A 38 -11.57 11.50 -12.56
C GLN A 38 -10.82 11.13 -13.83
N ASN A 39 -10.73 9.83 -14.14
CA ASN A 39 -9.99 9.25 -15.26
C ASN A 39 -8.49 9.57 -15.30
N ALA A 40 -7.93 10.24 -14.29
CA ALA A 40 -6.51 10.59 -14.23
C ALA A 40 -5.69 9.42 -13.68
N THR A 41 -5.57 8.33 -14.46
CA THR A 41 -4.89 7.10 -14.01
C THR A 41 -3.39 7.31 -13.80
N VAL A 42 -2.86 6.78 -12.70
CA VAL A 42 -1.43 6.71 -12.37
C VAL A 42 -0.98 5.25 -12.45
N SER A 43 -0.26 4.89 -13.51
CA SER A 43 0.14 3.50 -13.79
C SER A 43 1.02 2.87 -12.70
N SER A 44 1.76 3.68 -11.93
CA SER A 44 2.56 3.20 -10.80
C SER A 44 1.73 2.53 -9.70
N MET A 45 0.46 2.94 -9.53
CA MET A 45 -0.46 2.31 -8.56
C MET A 45 -0.66 0.84 -8.89
N ILE A 46 -0.78 0.50 -10.17
CA ILE A 46 -0.96 -0.87 -10.64
C ILE A 46 0.41 -1.58 -10.68
N ASN A 47 1.40 -0.95 -11.32
CA ASN A 47 2.71 -1.57 -11.59
C ASN A 47 3.51 -1.89 -10.33
N TYR A 48 3.33 -1.14 -9.24
CA TYR A 48 4.03 -1.39 -7.97
C TYR A 48 3.09 -1.86 -6.87
N GLY A 49 1.86 -1.34 -6.81
CA GLY A 49 0.90 -1.72 -5.78
C GLY A 49 0.44 -3.18 -5.87
N ILE A 50 0.10 -3.68 -7.06
CA ILE A 50 -0.35 -5.07 -7.22
C ILE A 50 0.79 -6.06 -6.90
N PRO A 51 2.01 -5.92 -7.45
CA PRO A 51 3.11 -6.80 -7.07
C PRO A 51 3.42 -6.76 -5.57
N ALA A 52 3.38 -5.59 -4.92
CA ALA A 52 3.60 -5.50 -3.48
C ALA A 52 2.57 -6.32 -2.69
N ILE A 53 1.28 -6.26 -3.07
CA ILE A 53 0.22 -7.06 -2.44
C ILE A 53 0.45 -8.56 -2.69
N ILE A 54 0.82 -8.95 -3.91
CA ILE A 54 1.13 -10.35 -4.23
C ILE A 54 2.27 -10.85 -3.35
N LEU A 55 3.36 -10.09 -3.22
CA LEU A 55 4.50 -10.45 -2.37
C LEU A 55 4.11 -10.55 -0.89
N LEU A 56 3.27 -9.64 -0.38
CA LEU A 56 2.75 -9.72 0.99
C LEU A 56 1.96 -11.01 1.23
N VAL A 57 1.08 -11.37 0.29
CA VAL A 57 0.31 -12.63 0.35
C VAL A 57 1.24 -13.83 0.31
N LEU A 58 2.23 -13.84 -0.60
CA LEU A 58 3.22 -14.92 -0.70
C LEU A 58 4.01 -15.09 0.61
N VAL A 59 4.47 -14.00 1.22
CA VAL A 59 5.17 -14.03 2.52
C VAL A 59 4.29 -14.69 3.60
N ILE A 60 3.00 -14.33 3.65
CA ILE A 60 2.05 -14.90 4.62
C ILE A 60 1.83 -16.39 4.37
N VAL A 61 1.70 -16.80 3.12
CA VAL A 61 1.51 -18.21 2.71
C VAL A 61 2.76 -19.04 3.00
N LEU A 62 3.94 -18.56 2.63
CA LEU A 62 5.22 -19.23 2.88
C LEU A 62 5.46 -19.44 4.39
N ALA A 63 5.04 -18.48 5.22
CA ALA A 63 5.11 -18.62 6.68
C ALA A 63 4.22 -19.75 7.26
N GLN A 64 3.27 -20.28 6.48
CA GLN A 64 2.44 -21.42 6.90
C GLN A 64 3.07 -22.79 6.60
N LEU A 65 4.10 -22.84 5.75
CA LEU A 65 4.75 -24.08 5.35
C LEU A 65 5.60 -24.63 6.51
N LYS A 66 5.50 -25.94 6.75
CA LYS A 66 6.35 -26.67 7.69
C LYS A 66 7.44 -27.37 6.90
N LEU A 67 8.57 -26.70 6.71
CA LEU A 67 9.72 -27.23 6.00
C LEU A 67 10.87 -27.46 6.98
N THR A 68 11.73 -28.43 6.67
CA THR A 68 12.94 -28.75 7.44
C THR A 68 14.16 -28.83 6.52
N GLY A 69 15.35 -28.71 7.09
CA GLY A 69 16.62 -28.79 6.34
C GLY A 69 16.79 -27.66 5.31
N GLY A 70 17.46 -27.96 4.19
CA GLY A 70 17.81 -26.95 3.17
C GLY A 70 16.60 -26.23 2.55
N ALA A 71 15.44 -26.89 2.47
CA ALA A 71 14.22 -26.27 1.96
C ALA A 71 13.70 -25.13 2.87
N ALA A 72 13.86 -25.28 4.19
CA ALA A 72 13.51 -24.22 5.14
C ALA A 72 14.42 -22.99 4.96
N ALA A 73 15.73 -23.21 4.79
CA ALA A 73 16.69 -22.14 4.56
C ALA A 73 16.40 -21.37 3.27
N ALA A 74 16.08 -22.07 2.17
CA ALA A 74 15.70 -21.44 0.91
C ALA A 74 14.45 -20.55 1.07
N VAL A 75 13.42 -21.05 1.75
CA VAL A 75 12.19 -20.27 1.99
C VAL A 75 12.42 -19.07 2.89
N GLU A 76 13.31 -19.17 3.89
CA GLU A 76 13.67 -18.05 4.75
C GLU A 76 14.37 -16.94 3.95
N ILE A 77 15.32 -17.30 3.07
CA ILE A 77 16.01 -16.34 2.19
C ILE A 77 15.01 -15.65 1.25
N ILE A 78 14.17 -16.44 0.56
CA ILE A 78 13.18 -15.91 -0.38
C ILE A 78 12.19 -15.00 0.34
N SER A 79 11.65 -15.42 1.48
CA SER A 79 10.71 -14.62 2.27
C SER A 79 11.35 -13.35 2.81
N GLY A 80 12.64 -13.41 3.19
CA GLY A 80 13.43 -12.25 3.59
C GLY A 80 13.55 -11.23 2.45
N ALA A 81 13.91 -11.67 1.25
CA ALA A 81 14.01 -10.81 0.07
C ALA A 81 12.65 -10.16 -0.28
N MET A 82 11.57 -10.93 -0.24
CA MET A 82 10.21 -10.41 -0.48
C MET A 82 9.84 -9.32 0.54
N ARG A 83 10.17 -9.51 1.81
CA ARG A 83 9.88 -8.53 2.88
C ARG A 83 10.68 -7.24 2.78
N ILE A 84 11.79 -7.24 2.04
CA ILE A 84 12.53 -6.03 1.68
C ILE A 84 11.92 -5.40 0.42
N ALA A 85 11.56 -6.20 -0.58
CA ALA A 85 10.99 -5.72 -1.82
C ALA A 85 9.62 -5.04 -1.63
N VAL A 86 8.76 -5.55 -0.75
CA VAL A 86 7.43 -4.98 -0.48
C VAL A 86 7.49 -3.50 -0.08
N PRO A 87 8.19 -3.08 0.99
CA PRO A 87 8.22 -1.68 1.38
C PRO A 87 8.87 -0.79 0.32
N VAL A 88 9.84 -1.29 -0.46
CA VAL A 88 10.40 -0.56 -1.60
C VAL A 88 9.32 -0.29 -2.65
N LEU A 89 8.57 -1.30 -3.06
CA LEU A 89 7.49 -1.16 -4.05
C LEU A 89 6.39 -0.22 -3.57
N LEU A 90 5.95 -0.34 -2.31
CA LEU A 90 4.93 0.55 -1.75
C LEU A 90 5.42 2.00 -1.65
N THR A 91 6.70 2.22 -1.33
CA THR A 91 7.30 3.56 -1.29
C THR A 91 7.42 4.16 -2.69
N LEU A 92 7.86 3.37 -3.68
CA LEU A 92 7.90 3.81 -5.08
C LEU A 92 6.49 4.14 -5.58
N CYS A 93 5.50 3.33 -5.22
CA CYS A 93 4.09 3.59 -5.52
C CYS A 93 3.65 4.95 -4.97
N LEU A 94 3.95 5.22 -3.69
CA LEU A 94 3.60 6.46 -3.00
C LEU A 94 4.26 7.68 -3.63
N ILE A 95 5.58 7.65 -3.87
CA ILE A 95 6.31 8.78 -4.44
C ILE A 95 5.74 9.14 -5.81
N ASN A 96 5.51 8.14 -6.68
CA ASN A 96 4.96 8.39 -8.00
C ASN A 96 3.52 8.92 -7.94
N LEU A 97 2.70 8.45 -6.98
CA LEU A 97 1.36 8.99 -6.76
C LEU A 97 1.42 10.46 -6.31
N ILE A 98 2.29 10.80 -5.37
CA ILE A 98 2.48 12.18 -4.90
C ILE A 98 2.90 13.05 -6.07
N SER A 99 3.90 12.64 -6.84
CA SER A 99 4.36 13.39 -8.01
C SER A 99 3.22 13.62 -9.03
N ALA A 100 2.42 12.60 -9.32
CA ALA A 100 1.32 12.70 -10.28
C ALA A 100 0.12 13.55 -9.78
N ARG A 101 0.07 13.88 -8.48
CA ARG A 101 -1.06 14.58 -7.86
C ARG A 101 -0.68 15.93 -7.26
N ALA A 102 0.61 16.23 -7.12
CA ALA A 102 1.10 17.46 -6.50
C ALA A 102 0.54 18.71 -7.18
N GLU A 103 0.60 18.77 -8.52
CA GLU A 103 0.09 19.93 -9.27
C GLU A 103 -1.42 20.09 -9.13
N GLY A 104 -2.19 19.00 -9.23
CA GLY A 104 -3.65 19.04 -9.07
C GLY A 104 -4.08 19.45 -7.66
N LEU A 105 -3.41 18.94 -6.63
CA LEU A 105 -3.65 19.35 -5.25
C LEU A 105 -3.24 20.81 -5.03
N GLY A 106 -2.14 21.25 -5.65
CA GLY A 106 -1.70 22.64 -5.69
C GLY A 106 -2.78 23.55 -6.27
N TYR A 107 -3.33 23.16 -7.42
CA TYR A 107 -4.38 23.90 -8.10
C TYR A 107 -5.67 23.99 -7.27
N ILE A 108 -6.07 22.90 -6.59
CA ILE A 108 -7.30 22.90 -5.78
C ILE A 108 -7.16 23.72 -4.50
N TYR A 109 -6.08 23.52 -3.73
CA TYR A 109 -5.96 24.12 -2.40
C TYR A 109 -5.27 25.49 -2.39
N PHE A 110 -4.49 25.81 -3.42
CA PHE A 110 -3.66 27.03 -3.48
C PHE A 110 -3.91 27.85 -4.74
N SER A 111 -5.12 27.77 -5.31
CA SER A 111 -5.54 28.61 -6.43
C SER A 111 -5.56 30.10 -6.07
N ASN A 112 -5.43 30.94 -7.10
CA ASN A 112 -5.65 32.37 -6.96
C ASN A 112 -7.13 32.66 -6.62
N ALA A 113 -7.38 33.70 -5.81
CA ALA A 113 -8.69 34.07 -5.28
C ALA A 113 -9.75 34.24 -6.37
N ASP A 114 -9.34 34.68 -7.57
CA ASP A 114 -10.23 34.92 -8.71
C ASP A 114 -10.85 33.64 -9.29
N VAL A 115 -10.21 32.48 -9.10
CA VAL A 115 -10.67 31.18 -9.64
C VAL A 115 -11.00 30.16 -8.55
N THR A 116 -10.79 30.50 -7.27
CA THR A 116 -10.99 29.59 -6.14
C THR A 116 -12.42 29.02 -6.09
N LEU A 117 -13.44 29.83 -6.36
CA LEU A 117 -14.84 29.37 -6.34
C LEU A 117 -15.17 28.39 -7.47
N GLU A 118 -14.47 28.48 -8.59
CA GLU A 118 -14.65 27.58 -9.74
C GLU A 118 -13.90 26.26 -9.55
N VAL A 119 -12.76 26.30 -8.86
CA VAL A 119 -11.90 25.13 -8.66
C VAL A 119 -12.27 24.35 -7.41
N GLN A 120 -12.62 25.02 -6.31
CA GLN A 120 -13.00 24.39 -5.04
C GLN A 120 -14.48 23.99 -5.01
N THR A 121 -14.94 23.31 -6.07
CA THR A 121 -16.26 22.67 -6.05
C THR A 121 -16.30 21.54 -5.03
N PRO A 122 -17.48 21.15 -4.53
CA PRO A 122 -17.62 20.02 -3.61
C PRO A 122 -16.98 18.72 -4.15
N GLU A 123 -17.10 18.47 -5.45
CA GLU A 123 -16.58 17.29 -6.14
C GLU A 123 -15.04 17.33 -6.20
N ASN A 124 -14.45 18.48 -6.52
CA ASN A 124 -13.00 18.65 -6.56
C ASN A 124 -12.37 18.54 -5.17
N LEU A 125 -12.99 19.12 -4.15
CA LEU A 125 -12.53 19.00 -2.76
C LEU A 125 -12.66 17.56 -2.24
N SER A 126 -13.75 16.87 -2.59
CA SER A 126 -13.92 15.45 -2.28
C SER A 126 -12.85 14.59 -2.96
N SER A 127 -12.60 14.83 -4.25
CA SER A 127 -11.54 14.18 -5.03
C SER A 127 -10.15 14.42 -4.44
N ALA A 128 -9.85 15.65 -4.02
CA ALA A 128 -8.58 15.99 -3.38
C ALA A 128 -8.41 15.28 -2.03
N THR A 129 -9.47 15.26 -1.22
CA THR A 129 -9.50 14.56 0.07
C THR A 129 -9.33 13.05 -0.11
N GLY A 130 -9.98 12.45 -1.10
CA GLY A 130 -9.83 11.04 -1.45
C GLY A 130 -8.40 10.70 -1.91
N THR A 131 -7.78 11.58 -2.69
CA THR A 131 -6.36 11.44 -3.06
C THR A 131 -5.44 11.48 -1.84
N ILE A 132 -5.66 12.40 -0.90
CA ILE A 132 -4.88 12.50 0.34
C ILE A 132 -5.08 11.25 1.22
N ALA A 133 -6.32 10.79 1.36
CA ALA A 133 -6.63 9.56 2.10
C ALA A 133 -5.92 8.34 1.51
N ASN A 134 -5.90 8.23 0.18
CA ASN A 134 -5.15 7.18 -0.52
C ASN A 134 -3.64 7.26 -0.21
N MET A 135 -3.03 8.44 -0.32
CA MET A 135 -1.61 8.65 -0.01
C MET A 135 -1.27 8.26 1.44
N ILE A 136 -2.09 8.66 2.40
CA ILE A 136 -1.90 8.30 3.81
C ILE A 136 -2.00 6.79 4.00
N CYS A 137 -3.03 6.15 3.43
CA CYS A 137 -3.22 4.70 3.53
C CYS A 137 -2.01 3.94 2.97
N LEU A 138 -1.51 4.38 1.81
CA LEU A 138 -0.33 3.80 1.17
C LEU A 138 0.95 4.05 1.98
N ALA A 139 1.12 5.24 2.54
CA ALA A 139 2.27 5.58 3.38
C ALA A 139 2.30 4.74 4.67
N VAL A 140 1.15 4.62 5.34
CA VAL A 140 1.03 3.76 6.53
C VAL A 140 1.30 2.30 6.15
N SER A 141 0.78 1.83 5.01
CA SER A 141 1.06 0.49 4.51
C SER A 141 2.56 0.26 4.28
N ALA A 142 3.27 1.23 3.69
CA ALA A 142 4.71 1.14 3.45
C ALA A 142 5.49 1.07 4.77
N VAL A 143 5.18 1.94 5.73
CA VAL A 143 5.83 1.96 7.06
C VAL A 143 5.55 0.66 7.82
N VAL A 144 4.32 0.17 7.82
CA VAL A 144 3.96 -1.11 8.46
C VAL A 144 4.71 -2.26 7.78
N ALA A 145 4.83 -2.27 6.45
CA ALA A 145 5.61 -3.27 5.74
C ALA A 145 7.11 -3.21 6.06
N MET A 146 7.68 -1.99 6.21
CA MET A 146 9.06 -1.81 6.67
C MET A 146 9.26 -2.39 8.06
N ALA A 147 8.37 -2.06 9.01
CA ALA A 147 8.41 -2.62 10.35
C ALA A 147 8.25 -4.15 10.31
N ALA A 148 7.35 -4.65 9.46
CA ALA A 148 7.10 -6.07 9.26
C ALA A 148 8.37 -6.82 8.84
N ALA A 149 9.32 -6.19 8.14
CA ALA A 149 10.59 -6.79 7.73
C ALA A 149 11.55 -7.16 8.89
N PHE A 150 11.31 -6.66 10.10
CA PHE A 150 12.11 -6.98 11.28
C PHE A 150 11.54 -8.09 12.17
N PHE A 151 10.30 -8.52 11.96
CA PHE A 151 9.68 -9.57 12.79
C PHE A 151 9.95 -10.98 12.27
N ARG A 152 10.17 -11.96 13.14
CA ARG A 152 10.25 -13.36 12.67
C ARG A 152 8.88 -13.87 12.22
N LEU A 153 8.86 -14.66 11.14
CA LEU A 153 7.66 -15.31 10.63
C LEU A 153 7.33 -16.63 11.33
N THR A 154 8.26 -17.18 12.12
CA THR A 154 8.15 -18.49 12.76
C THR A 154 6.92 -18.61 13.64
N LYS A 155 6.06 -19.59 13.32
CA LYS A 155 4.93 -20.01 14.16
C LYS A 155 5.45 -20.34 15.56
N LYS A 156 4.73 -19.92 16.62
CA LYS A 156 5.04 -20.42 17.97
C LYS A 156 4.81 -21.93 17.98
N GLU A 157 5.88 -22.70 18.15
CA GLU A 157 5.76 -24.12 18.48
C GLU A 157 5.13 -24.25 19.87
N ALA A 158 4.29 -25.27 20.03
CA ALA A 158 3.66 -25.62 21.29
C ALA A 158 4.56 -26.55 22.07
#